data_AF-A0A645FJF3-F1
#
_entry.id   AF-A0A645FJF3-F1
#
_cell.length_a   1.000
_cell.length_b   1.000
_cell.length_c   1.000
_cell.angle_alpha   90.00
_cell.angle_beta   90.00
_cell.angle_gamma   90.00
#
_symmetry.space_group_name_H-M   'P 1'
#
loop_
_entity.id
_entity.type
_entity.pdbx_description
1 polymer ?
#
loop_
_entity_poly.entity_id
_entity_poly.type
_entity_poly.pdbx_seq_one_letter_code
_entity_poly.pdbx_strand_id
1 'polypeptide(L)'
;MEGMDGLEGEFKSTDKPQAEYDEVYSIHEWEKKEYLYQDFNCRLTAFELYRDYINSNGKHTDEPINLMFDLDSIKNNPLAQFSEEDTNKFISLYDSIKTKDTTDQSVHIDEIKKEWKKRNITFKDNKNVSMINAYLHDYDENELFIGHSGILIDDNGELLFLEKYSFLVPYQVSKFKNKKELYSYLMDRLDIDKTGNGSKPIIMENGNVLNFK
;
A
#
# COMPACT_ATOMS: atom_id res chain seq x y z
N MET A 1 -12.39 25.33 -4.67
CA MET A 1 -11.95 23.98 -5.05
C MET A 1 -11.69 24.01 -6.55
N GLU A 2 -10.51 24.50 -6.93
CA GLU A 2 -9.94 24.23 -8.25
C GLU A 2 -9.07 22.99 -8.05
N GLY A 3 -9.47 21.85 -8.60
CA GLY A 3 -8.75 20.61 -8.33
C GLY A 3 -9.50 19.37 -8.76
N MET A 4 -9.85 19.28 -10.05
CA MET A 4 -10.15 18.00 -10.71
C MET A 4 -9.77 17.97 -12.20
N ASP A 5 -9.23 19.05 -12.78
CA ASP A 5 -8.73 19.02 -14.16
C ASP A 5 -7.33 18.40 -14.17
N GLY A 6 -7.22 17.11 -14.49
CA GLY A 6 -5.91 16.44 -14.63
C GLY A 6 -5.86 14.93 -14.40
N LEU A 7 -6.94 14.31 -13.92
CA LEU A 7 -7.04 12.84 -13.83
C LEU A 7 -7.81 12.23 -15.02
N GLU A 8 -7.84 12.94 -16.15
CA GLU A 8 -8.52 12.50 -17.36
C GLU A 8 -7.51 12.00 -18.39
N GLY A 9 -7.66 10.75 -18.81
CA GLY A 9 -6.84 10.13 -19.84
C GLY A 9 -7.47 8.84 -20.34
N GLU A 10 -7.23 8.51 -21.61
CA GLU A 10 -7.65 7.22 -22.17
C GLU A 10 -6.70 6.10 -21.73
N PHE A 11 -7.25 4.92 -21.42
CA PHE A 11 -6.42 3.74 -21.18
C PHE A 11 -5.60 3.41 -22.43
N LYS A 12 -4.30 3.15 -22.22
CA LYS A 12 -3.39 2.66 -23.26
C LYS A 12 -2.95 1.24 -22.93
N SER A 13 -3.10 0.32 -23.88
CA SER A 13 -2.51 -1.01 -23.74
C SER A 13 -0.98 -0.93 -23.79
N THR A 14 -0.32 -1.74 -22.98
CA THR A 14 1.15 -1.81 -22.91
C THR A 14 1.58 -3.25 -22.67
N ASP A 15 2.69 -3.65 -23.28
CA ASP A 15 3.37 -4.92 -22.99
C ASP A 15 4.42 -4.75 -21.88
N LYS A 16 4.70 -3.51 -21.48
CA LYS A 16 5.57 -3.24 -20.34
C LYS A 16 4.85 -3.60 -19.05
N PRO A 17 5.56 -4.19 -18.06
CA PRO A 17 4.96 -4.55 -16.79
C PRO A 17 4.49 -3.32 -16.00
N GLN A 18 5.10 -2.15 -16.19
CA GLN A 18 4.81 -0.93 -15.44
C GLN A 18 4.87 0.31 -16.35
N ALA A 19 4.14 1.36 -15.97
CA ALA A 19 4.36 2.68 -16.55
C ALA A 19 5.70 3.24 -16.07
N GLU A 20 6.45 3.83 -17.00
CA GLU A 20 7.73 4.50 -16.69
C GLU A 20 7.47 5.98 -16.47
N TYR A 21 7.89 6.48 -15.31
CA TYR A 21 7.84 7.90 -14.97
C TYR A 21 9.27 8.40 -14.73
N ASP A 22 9.53 9.65 -15.10
CA ASP A 22 10.80 10.30 -14.82
C ASP A 22 10.80 10.82 -13.37
N GLU A 23 11.14 9.94 -12.42
CA GLU A 23 11.18 10.27 -11.00
C GLU A 23 12.22 11.36 -10.68
N VAL A 24 13.29 11.48 -11.49
CA VAL A 24 14.31 12.54 -11.36
C VAL A 24 13.73 13.89 -11.73
N TYR A 25 12.95 13.95 -12.81
CA TYR A 25 12.19 15.16 -13.14
C TYR A 25 11.19 15.50 -12.03
N SER A 26 10.42 14.52 -11.55
CA SER A 26 9.42 14.73 -10.49
C SER A 26 10.03 15.29 -9.21
N ILE A 27 11.15 14.73 -8.72
CA ILE A 27 11.80 15.23 -7.50
C ILE A 27 12.32 16.66 -7.71
N HIS A 28 12.92 16.97 -8.86
CA HIS A 28 13.39 18.32 -9.14
C HIS A 28 12.24 19.34 -9.21
N GLU A 29 11.09 18.99 -9.80
CA GLU A 29 9.92 19.87 -9.79
C GLU A 29 9.32 20.03 -8.39
N TRP A 30 9.36 18.97 -7.58
CA TRP A 30 8.92 19.01 -6.18
C TRP A 30 9.81 19.91 -5.32
N GLU A 31 11.13 19.77 -5.42
CA GLU A 31 12.11 20.56 -4.65
C GLU A 31 11.99 22.07 -4.91
N LYS A 32 11.65 22.47 -6.15
CA LYS A 32 11.38 23.89 -6.49
C LYS A 32 10.21 24.50 -5.72
N LYS A 33 9.33 23.70 -5.14
CA LYS A 33 8.21 24.17 -4.31
C LYS A 33 8.64 24.54 -2.90
N GLU A 34 9.83 24.12 -2.47
CA GLU A 34 10.38 24.36 -1.12
C GLU A 34 9.43 23.92 0.01
N TYR A 35 8.61 22.89 -0.23
CA TYR A 35 7.75 22.32 0.78
C TYR A 35 8.57 21.54 1.80
N LEU A 36 8.20 21.68 3.08
CA LEU A 36 8.84 20.98 4.21
C LEU A 36 8.18 19.62 4.50
N TYR A 37 7.52 19.03 3.49
CA TYR A 37 6.79 17.77 3.61
C TYR A 37 6.84 17.00 2.27
N GLN A 38 6.59 15.69 2.34
CA GLN A 38 6.42 14.84 1.16
C GLN A 38 4.95 14.79 0.70
N ASP A 39 4.75 14.53 -0.59
CA ASP A 39 3.43 14.24 -1.12
C ASP A 39 2.92 12.86 -0.66
N PHE A 40 1.66 12.57 -0.96
CA PHE A 40 1.06 11.26 -0.72
C PHE A 40 1.88 10.14 -1.37
N ASN A 41 2.04 9.04 -0.65
CA ASN A 41 2.59 7.79 -1.16
C ASN A 41 1.48 6.73 -1.28
N CYS A 42 1.85 5.47 -1.50
CA CYS A 42 0.91 4.38 -1.69
C CYS A 42 0.03 4.14 -0.45
N ARG A 43 0.63 4.12 0.75
CA ARG A 43 -0.06 3.87 2.02
C ARG A 43 -1.03 4.99 2.37
N LEU A 44 -0.60 6.25 2.26
CA LEU A 44 -1.44 7.43 2.51
C LEU A 44 -2.61 7.49 1.53
N THR A 45 -2.34 7.24 0.24
CA THR A 45 -3.38 7.26 -0.80
C THR A 45 -4.41 6.16 -0.58
N ALA A 46 -3.98 4.91 -0.40
CA ALA A 46 -4.89 3.79 -0.20
C ALA A 46 -5.68 3.95 1.11
N PHE A 47 -5.05 4.47 2.17
CA PHE A 47 -5.74 4.72 3.42
C PHE A 47 -6.79 5.83 3.30
N GLU A 48 -6.45 6.98 2.74
CA GLU A 48 -7.40 8.09 2.59
C GLU A 48 -8.66 7.65 1.82
N LEU A 49 -8.48 6.85 0.77
CA LEU A 49 -9.58 6.37 -0.07
C LEU A 49 -10.44 5.27 0.58
N TYR A 50 -9.96 4.61 1.63
CA TYR A 50 -10.57 3.37 2.13
C TYR A 50 -10.75 3.29 3.65
N ARG A 51 -10.23 4.25 4.42
CA ARG A 51 -10.23 4.23 5.90
C ARG A 51 -11.60 4.03 6.54
N ASP A 52 -12.68 4.46 5.87
CA ASP A 52 -14.05 4.31 6.37
C ASP A 52 -14.54 2.85 6.35
N TYR A 53 -13.90 2.01 5.54
CA TYR A 53 -14.13 0.57 5.47
C TYR A 53 -13.22 -0.22 6.42
N ILE A 54 -12.33 0.44 7.17
CA ILE A 54 -11.40 -0.21 8.09
C ILE A 54 -11.88 0.07 9.52
N ASN A 55 -12.09 -1.00 10.28
CA ASN A 55 -12.21 -0.86 11.74
C ASN A 55 -10.86 -1.20 12.36
N SER A 56 -10.39 -0.33 13.24
CA SER A 56 -9.32 -0.63 14.17
C SER A 56 -9.58 0.12 15.47
N ASN A 57 -9.68 -0.62 16.56
CA ASN A 57 -9.80 -0.08 17.91
C ASN A 57 -8.65 -0.59 18.79
N GLY A 58 -7.62 -1.17 18.18
CA GLY A 58 -6.42 -1.59 18.88
C GLY A 58 -5.63 -0.37 19.33
N LYS A 59 -5.18 -0.36 20.59
CA LYS A 59 -4.20 0.63 21.03
C LYS A 59 -2.84 0.15 20.55
N HIS A 60 -2.18 0.94 19.72
CA HIS A 60 -0.75 0.78 19.48
C HIS A 60 -0.01 1.32 20.71
N THR A 61 0.83 0.51 21.34
CA THR A 61 1.51 0.85 22.60
C THR A 61 2.98 1.17 22.42
N ASP A 62 3.55 0.79 21.29
CA ASP A 62 4.97 0.88 20.99
C ASP A 62 5.22 2.06 20.04
N GLU A 63 6.48 2.43 19.82
CA GLU A 63 6.81 3.41 18.78
C GLU A 63 6.69 2.73 17.40
N PRO A 64 5.97 3.33 16.43
CA PRO A 64 5.81 2.73 15.12
C PRO A 64 7.13 2.61 14.36
N ILE A 65 7.35 1.47 13.74
CA ILE A 65 8.55 1.17 12.95
C ILE A 65 8.20 1.31 11.46
N ASN A 66 9.13 1.82 10.66
CA ASN A 66 8.97 1.99 9.20
C ASN A 66 7.82 2.92 8.74
N LEU A 67 7.34 3.82 9.63
CA LEU A 67 6.31 4.82 9.33
C LEU A 67 6.78 6.27 9.39
N MET A 68 8.09 6.53 9.57
CA MET A 68 8.62 7.89 9.79
C MET A 68 8.17 8.87 8.70
N PHE A 69 8.26 8.49 7.42
CA PHE A 69 7.89 9.37 6.30
C PHE A 69 6.37 9.58 6.19
N ASP A 70 5.56 8.56 6.50
CA ASP A 70 4.10 8.69 6.48
C ASP A 70 3.63 9.59 7.62
N LEU A 71 4.17 9.42 8.82
CA LEU A 71 3.82 10.22 9.99
C LEU A 71 4.29 11.67 9.85
N ASP A 72 5.44 11.90 9.21
CA ASP A 72 5.88 13.25 8.85
C ASP A 72 4.90 13.91 7.87
N SER A 73 4.47 13.16 6.84
CA SER A 73 3.48 13.64 5.87
C SER A 73 2.13 13.92 6.54
N ILE A 74 1.62 13.03 7.39
CA ILE A 74 0.38 13.24 8.15
C ILE A 74 0.45 14.52 9.00
N LYS A 75 1.60 14.79 9.59
CA LYS A 75 1.82 15.96 10.45
C LYS A 75 1.96 17.26 9.66
N ASN A 76 2.69 17.24 8.54
CA ASN A 76 3.17 18.45 7.88
C ASN A 76 2.47 18.74 6.54
N ASN A 77 1.95 17.73 5.83
CA ASN A 77 1.25 17.91 4.57
C ASN A 77 -0.20 18.36 4.82
N PRO A 78 -0.62 19.54 4.33
CA PRO A 78 -1.97 20.06 4.56
C PRO A 78 -3.09 19.19 3.97
N LEU A 79 -2.77 18.30 3.02
CA LEU A 79 -3.72 17.35 2.44
C LEU A 79 -3.83 16.04 3.25
N ALA A 80 -2.86 15.74 4.12
CA ALA A 80 -2.78 14.49 4.89
C ALA A 80 -3.16 14.66 6.37
N GLN A 81 -3.83 15.76 6.73
CA GLN A 81 -4.16 16.13 8.12
C GLN A 81 -5.22 15.20 8.73
N PHE A 82 -4.83 13.97 9.01
CA PHE A 82 -5.69 12.97 9.61
C PHE A 82 -6.05 13.35 11.04
N SER A 83 -7.25 12.96 11.47
CA SER A 83 -7.63 13.03 12.86
C SER A 83 -6.72 12.15 13.73
N GLU A 84 -6.70 12.36 15.04
CA GLU A 84 -5.97 11.48 15.96
C GLU A 84 -6.48 10.02 15.83
N GLU A 85 -7.78 9.84 15.67
CA GLU A 85 -8.40 8.52 15.44
C GLU A 85 -7.89 7.87 14.16
N ASP A 86 -7.88 8.61 13.05
CA ASP A 86 -7.42 8.09 11.76
C ASP A 86 -5.91 7.86 11.74
N THR A 87 -5.13 8.68 12.45
CA THR A 87 -3.68 8.46 12.62
C THR A 87 -3.43 7.15 13.40
N ASN A 88 -4.17 6.90 14.48
CA ASN A 88 -4.07 5.65 15.23
C ASN A 88 -4.50 4.42 14.40
N LYS A 89 -5.54 4.59 13.57
CA LYS A 89 -6.01 3.56 12.63
C LYS A 89 -4.96 3.28 11.53
N PHE A 90 -4.32 4.33 11.01
CA PHE A 90 -3.22 4.25 10.04
C PHE A 90 -2.03 3.47 10.62
N ILE A 91 -1.56 3.88 11.81
CA ILE A 91 -0.47 3.20 12.52
C ILE A 91 -0.82 1.73 12.75
N SER A 92 -2.02 1.44 13.25
CA SER A 92 -2.45 0.06 13.50
C SER A 92 -2.34 -0.81 12.25
N LEU A 93 -2.76 -0.28 11.10
CA LEU A 93 -2.72 -1.02 9.83
C LEU A 93 -1.29 -1.22 9.30
N TYR A 94 -0.46 -0.16 9.30
CA TYR A 94 0.79 -0.14 8.54
C TYR A 94 2.06 -0.37 9.34
N ASP A 95 2.00 -0.30 10.66
CA ASP A 95 3.17 -0.57 11.50
C ASP A 95 3.69 -2.00 11.27
N SER A 96 5.02 -2.16 11.29
CA SER A 96 5.70 -3.43 11.08
C SER A 96 5.17 -4.53 12.00
N ILE A 97 5.25 -5.77 11.53
CA ILE A 97 4.86 -6.97 12.28
C ILE A 97 6.11 -7.80 12.49
N LYS A 98 6.50 -8.03 13.76
CA LYS A 98 7.60 -8.95 14.07
C LYS A 98 7.26 -10.36 13.60
N THR A 99 8.22 -11.01 12.96
CA THR A 99 8.08 -12.37 12.43
C THR A 99 9.28 -13.25 12.80
N LYS A 100 9.33 -14.47 12.26
CA LYS A 100 10.43 -15.41 12.48
C LYS A 100 11.43 -15.34 11.34
N ASP A 101 12.69 -15.63 11.64
CA ASP A 101 13.76 -15.82 10.64
C ASP A 101 13.48 -17.08 9.81
N THR A 102 12.73 -16.90 8.73
CA THR A 102 12.34 -17.96 7.81
C THR A 102 11.94 -17.37 6.46
N THR A 103 11.95 -18.18 5.42
CA THR A 103 11.42 -17.83 4.10
C THR A 103 10.01 -18.43 3.85
N ASP A 104 9.47 -19.19 4.82
CA ASP A 104 8.16 -19.82 4.72
C ASP A 104 7.04 -18.79 4.84
N GLN A 105 6.39 -18.49 3.71
CA GLN A 105 5.26 -17.56 3.65
C GLN A 105 4.11 -17.95 4.58
N SER A 106 3.89 -19.25 4.86
CA SER A 106 2.81 -19.67 5.74
C SER A 106 3.01 -19.18 7.18
N VAL A 107 4.26 -19.19 7.65
CA VAL A 107 4.64 -18.65 8.97
C VAL A 107 4.38 -17.15 9.02
N HIS A 108 4.77 -16.41 7.97
CA HIS A 108 4.54 -14.97 7.91
C HIS A 108 3.05 -14.60 7.83
N ILE A 109 2.26 -15.33 7.03
CA ILE A 109 0.81 -15.15 6.93
C ILE A 109 0.15 -15.35 8.30
N ASP A 110 0.59 -16.34 9.08
CA ASP A 110 0.06 -16.60 10.41
C ASP A 110 0.41 -15.47 11.41
N GLU A 111 1.64 -14.93 11.36
CA GLU A 111 2.00 -13.76 12.18
C GLU A 111 1.22 -12.50 11.77
N ILE A 112 1.00 -12.26 10.46
CA ILE A 112 0.15 -11.15 9.99
C ILE A 112 -1.26 -11.26 10.58
N LYS A 113 -1.91 -12.42 10.44
CA LYS A 113 -3.27 -12.66 10.96
C LYS A 113 -3.35 -12.52 12.48
N LYS A 114 -2.35 -13.01 13.20
CA LYS A 114 -2.26 -12.91 14.65
C LYS A 114 -2.15 -11.45 15.10
N GLU A 115 -1.27 -10.68 14.45
CA GLU A 115 -1.09 -9.27 14.80
C GLU A 115 -2.30 -8.43 14.41
N TRP A 116 -2.94 -8.70 13.26
CA TRP A 116 -4.19 -8.04 12.88
C TRP A 116 -5.31 -8.29 13.89
N LYS A 117 -5.43 -9.52 14.39
CA LYS A 117 -6.39 -9.85 15.47
C LYS A 117 -6.08 -9.06 16.74
N LYS A 118 -4.81 -8.97 17.14
CA LYS A 118 -4.38 -8.18 18.31
C LYS A 118 -4.69 -6.68 18.14
N ARG A 119 -4.49 -6.14 16.93
CA ARG A 119 -4.76 -4.75 16.56
C ARG A 119 -6.23 -4.48 16.21
N ASN A 120 -7.10 -5.49 16.35
CA ASN A 120 -8.52 -5.44 15.99
C ASN A 120 -8.79 -4.92 14.57
N ILE A 121 -7.91 -5.25 13.61
CA ILE A 121 -8.06 -4.82 12.22
C ILE A 121 -9.10 -5.70 11.55
N THR A 122 -10.17 -5.08 11.07
CA THR A 122 -11.18 -5.72 10.22
C THR A 122 -11.60 -4.80 9.09
N PHE A 123 -12.10 -5.40 8.02
CA PHE A 123 -12.60 -4.68 6.85
C PHE A 123 -14.09 -4.88 6.74
N LYS A 124 -14.83 -3.79 6.57
CA LYS A 124 -16.26 -3.83 6.27
C LYS A 124 -16.44 -4.39 4.86
N ASP A 125 -17.39 -5.29 4.71
CA ASP A 125 -17.68 -5.87 3.40
C ASP A 125 -18.12 -4.80 2.41
N ASN A 126 -17.42 -4.72 1.28
CA ASN A 126 -17.81 -3.96 0.11
C ASN A 126 -17.63 -4.86 -1.12
N LYS A 127 -18.68 -4.98 -1.94
CA LYS A 127 -18.69 -5.90 -3.08
C LYS A 127 -17.78 -5.46 -4.22
N ASN A 128 -17.57 -4.15 -4.35
CA ASN A 128 -16.95 -3.56 -5.53
C ASN A 128 -15.62 -2.87 -5.23
N VAL A 129 -15.24 -2.72 -3.95
CA VAL A 129 -14.01 -2.01 -3.56
C VAL A 129 -13.29 -2.79 -2.47
N SER A 130 -11.99 -3.02 -2.63
CA SER A 130 -11.13 -3.65 -1.65
C SER A 130 -9.76 -3.00 -1.59
N MET A 131 -9.09 -3.11 -0.45
CA MET A 131 -7.70 -2.68 -0.30
C MET A 131 -6.77 -3.84 -0.63
N ILE A 132 -5.75 -3.58 -1.43
CA ILE A 132 -4.63 -4.52 -1.65
C ILE A 132 -3.45 -4.04 -0.84
N ASN A 133 -2.89 -4.93 -0.02
CA ASN A 133 -1.64 -4.72 0.71
C ASN A 133 -0.62 -5.76 0.29
N ALA A 134 0.58 -5.32 -0.04
CA ALA A 134 1.71 -6.19 -0.32
C ALA A 134 2.73 -6.13 0.81
N TYR A 135 2.85 -7.24 1.55
CA TYR A 135 3.82 -7.41 2.61
C TYR A 135 5.18 -7.83 2.05
N LEU A 136 6.24 -7.18 2.53
CA LEU A 136 7.63 -7.50 2.25
C LEU A 136 8.31 -8.00 3.55
N HIS A 137 9.30 -8.88 3.40
CA HIS A 137 10.07 -9.43 4.51
C HIS A 137 11.42 -8.74 4.63
N ASP A 138 11.61 -8.01 5.72
CA ASP A 138 12.92 -7.58 6.18
C ASP A 138 13.52 -8.71 7.02
N TYR A 139 14.39 -9.50 6.39
CA TYR A 139 15.03 -10.66 7.04
C TYR A 139 16.12 -10.26 8.03
N ASP A 140 16.69 -9.06 7.90
CA ASP A 140 17.72 -8.57 8.83
C ASP A 140 17.07 -8.18 10.17
N GLU A 141 15.91 -7.54 10.13
CA GLU A 141 15.17 -7.10 11.33
C GLU A 141 14.07 -8.06 11.79
N ASN A 142 13.84 -9.15 11.04
CA ASN A 142 12.77 -10.13 11.24
C ASN A 142 11.39 -9.45 11.34
N GLU A 143 11.09 -8.63 10.34
CA GLU A 143 9.85 -7.84 10.26
C GLU A 143 9.13 -8.03 8.93
N LEU A 144 7.80 -7.94 8.99
CA LEU A 144 6.93 -7.82 7.84
C LEU A 144 6.36 -6.40 7.82
N PHE A 145 6.55 -5.69 6.73
CA PHE A 145 5.98 -4.36 6.54
C PHE A 145 5.20 -4.31 5.23
N ILE A 146 4.19 -3.43 5.16
CA ILE A 146 3.47 -3.20 3.92
C ILE A 146 4.32 -2.28 3.05
N GLY A 147 4.95 -2.85 2.02
CA GLY A 147 5.79 -2.11 1.07
C GLY A 147 4.98 -1.41 -0.02
N HIS A 148 3.75 -1.85 -0.27
CA HIS A 148 2.86 -1.20 -1.23
C HIS A 148 1.39 -1.43 -0.90
N SER A 149 0.57 -0.41 -1.18
CA SER A 149 -0.89 -0.46 -1.06
C SER A 149 -1.59 0.22 -2.23
N GLY A 150 -2.77 -0.30 -2.58
CA GLY A 150 -3.64 0.30 -3.57
C GLY A 150 -5.08 -0.17 -3.40
N ILE A 151 -5.98 0.40 -4.19
CA ILE A 151 -7.42 0.10 -4.14
C ILE A 151 -7.81 -0.67 -5.39
N LEU A 152 -8.39 -1.85 -5.18
CA LEU A 152 -8.96 -2.67 -6.23
C LEU A 152 -10.47 -2.38 -6.32
N ILE A 153 -10.92 -2.02 -7.51
CA ILE A 153 -12.31 -1.74 -7.83
C ILE A 153 -12.79 -2.79 -8.84
N ASP A 154 -13.91 -3.45 -8.55
CA ASP A 154 -14.64 -4.29 -9.50
C ASP A 154 -15.72 -3.43 -10.17
N ASP A 155 -15.49 -3.13 -11.45
CA ASP A 155 -16.45 -2.46 -12.32
C ASP A 155 -17.04 -3.48 -13.30
N ASN A 156 -18.09 -4.17 -12.85
CA ASN A 156 -18.86 -5.14 -13.65
C ASN A 156 -17.99 -6.27 -14.24
N GLY A 157 -17.03 -6.78 -13.48
CA GLY A 157 -16.10 -7.82 -13.88
C GLY A 157 -14.80 -7.31 -14.50
N GLU A 158 -14.68 -6.01 -14.77
CA GLU A 158 -13.40 -5.38 -15.09
C GLU A 158 -12.73 -4.89 -13.80
N LEU A 159 -11.47 -5.30 -13.57
CA LEU A 159 -10.75 -4.93 -12.36
C LEU A 159 -9.89 -3.69 -12.61
N LEU A 160 -10.15 -2.62 -11.86
CA LEU A 160 -9.35 -1.39 -11.86
C LEU A 160 -8.52 -1.33 -10.58
N PHE A 161 -7.21 -1.11 -10.71
CA PHE A 161 -6.30 -0.93 -9.58
C PHE A 161 -5.82 0.51 -9.54
N LEU A 162 -6.24 1.25 -8.53
CA LEU A 162 -5.84 2.63 -8.27
C LEU A 162 -4.68 2.65 -7.26
N GLU A 163 -3.58 3.28 -7.64
CA GLU A 163 -2.39 3.38 -6.80
C GLU A 163 -1.67 4.72 -7.01
N LYS A 164 -0.84 5.08 -6.04
CA LYS A 164 0.21 6.10 -6.18
C LYS A 164 1.47 5.52 -5.58
N TYR A 165 2.31 4.90 -6.40
CA TYR A 165 3.38 4.02 -5.91
C TYR A 165 4.34 4.72 -4.94
N SER A 166 4.70 5.97 -5.21
CA SER A 166 5.54 6.80 -4.36
C SER A 166 5.13 8.27 -4.46
N PHE A 167 5.71 9.12 -3.64
CA PHE A 167 5.52 10.57 -3.76
C PHE A 167 6.09 11.15 -5.06
N LEU A 168 6.92 10.40 -5.80
CA LEU A 168 7.58 10.82 -7.04
C LEU A 168 6.83 10.46 -8.32
N VAL A 169 5.80 9.62 -8.22
CA VAL A 169 5.01 9.21 -9.38
C VAL A 169 3.56 9.68 -9.27
N PRO A 170 2.88 9.91 -10.41
CA PRO A 170 1.46 10.29 -10.40
C PRO A 170 0.57 9.14 -9.92
N TYR A 171 -0.69 9.49 -9.63
CA TYR A 171 -1.74 8.50 -9.46
C TYR A 171 -1.93 7.72 -10.77
N GLN A 172 -2.13 6.41 -10.65
CA GLN A 172 -2.30 5.51 -11.79
C GLN A 172 -3.52 4.61 -11.57
N VAL A 173 -4.29 4.42 -12.63
CA VAL A 173 -5.31 3.38 -12.70
C VAL A 173 -4.89 2.35 -13.75
N SER A 174 -4.74 1.10 -13.33
CA SER A 174 -4.42 -0.03 -14.21
C SER A 174 -5.65 -0.93 -14.36
N LYS A 175 -5.93 -1.41 -15.58
CA LYS A 175 -7.03 -2.34 -15.83
C LYS A 175 -6.50 -3.76 -15.99
N PHE A 176 -7.09 -4.72 -15.28
CA PHE A 176 -6.75 -6.14 -15.30
C PHE A 176 -7.98 -6.99 -15.63
N LYS A 177 -7.79 -8.11 -16.34
CA LYS A 177 -8.90 -9.02 -16.66
C LYS A 177 -9.33 -9.86 -15.46
N ASN A 178 -8.41 -10.11 -14.53
CA ASN A 178 -8.63 -10.94 -13.35
C ASN A 178 -7.54 -10.70 -12.29
N LYS A 179 -7.76 -11.23 -11.09
CA LYS A 179 -6.84 -11.07 -9.95
C LYS A 179 -5.48 -11.75 -10.15
N LYS A 180 -5.36 -12.73 -11.07
CA LYS A 180 -4.07 -13.35 -11.40
C LYS A 180 -3.17 -12.38 -12.16
N GLU A 181 -3.71 -11.60 -13.09
CA GLU A 181 -2.95 -10.55 -13.79
C GLU A 181 -2.50 -9.44 -12.82
N LEU A 182 -3.38 -8.98 -11.92
CA LEU A 182 -3.02 -8.04 -10.85
C LEU A 182 -1.90 -8.59 -9.95
N TYR A 183 -2.00 -9.86 -9.56
CA TYR A 183 -0.99 -10.51 -8.73
C TYR A 183 0.36 -10.58 -9.44
N SER A 184 0.39 -10.98 -10.71
CA SER A 184 1.62 -10.98 -11.53
C SER A 184 2.22 -9.58 -11.63
N TYR A 185 1.40 -8.55 -11.88
CA TYR A 185 1.84 -7.15 -11.90
C TYR A 185 2.53 -6.73 -10.59
N LEU A 186 1.94 -7.04 -9.45
CA LEU A 186 2.51 -6.71 -8.14
C LEU A 186 3.79 -7.50 -7.85
N MET A 187 3.82 -8.80 -8.19
CA MET A 187 5.00 -9.63 -8.00
C MET A 187 6.18 -9.18 -8.87
N ASP A 188 5.94 -8.84 -10.13
CA ASP A 188 6.99 -8.32 -11.04
C ASP A 188 7.62 -7.03 -10.50
N ARG A 189 6.86 -6.25 -9.73
CA ARG A 189 7.32 -5.00 -9.12
C ARG A 189 8.03 -5.20 -7.79
N LEU A 190 7.56 -6.14 -6.97
CA LEU A 190 7.93 -6.24 -5.56
C LEU A 190 8.87 -7.41 -5.24
N ASP A 191 8.84 -8.50 -6.03
CA ASP A 191 9.80 -9.61 -5.92
C ASP A 191 11.11 -9.18 -6.60
N ILE A 192 11.84 -8.27 -5.95
CA ILE A 192 13.14 -7.76 -6.42
C ILE A 192 14.32 -8.35 -5.66
N ASP A 193 14.10 -8.86 -4.44
CA ASP A 193 15.14 -9.56 -3.68
C ASP A 193 15.46 -10.91 -4.35
N LYS A 194 16.66 -11.03 -4.88
CA LYS A 194 17.19 -12.24 -5.51
C LYS A 194 18.25 -12.96 -4.67
N THR A 195 18.49 -12.50 -3.44
CA THR A 195 19.44 -13.12 -2.51
C THR A 195 18.93 -14.47 -1.99
N GLY A 196 17.61 -14.63 -1.88
CA GLY A 196 16.96 -15.82 -1.32
C GLY A 196 16.93 -15.84 0.20
N ASN A 197 17.36 -14.77 0.86
CA ASN A 197 17.35 -14.64 2.31
C ASN A 197 15.94 -14.27 2.83
N GLY A 198 15.22 -13.40 2.10
CA GLY A 198 13.85 -13.02 2.40
C GLY A 198 12.81 -14.01 1.87
N SER A 199 11.58 -13.91 2.40
CA SER A 199 10.44 -14.58 1.78
C SER A 199 9.92 -13.75 0.61
N LYS A 200 9.23 -14.40 -0.32
CA LYS A 200 8.58 -13.68 -1.42
C LYS A 200 7.47 -12.76 -0.89
N PRO A 201 7.13 -11.67 -1.62
CA PRO A 201 6.02 -10.81 -1.24
C PRO A 201 4.72 -11.57 -1.01
N ILE A 202 3.94 -11.14 0.00
CA ILE A 202 2.63 -11.68 0.31
C ILE A 202 1.59 -10.63 -0.05
N ILE A 203 0.76 -10.94 -1.05
CA ILE A 203 -0.30 -10.03 -1.51
C ILE A 203 -1.61 -10.40 -0.80
N MET A 204 -2.25 -9.43 -0.16
CA MET A 204 -3.52 -9.59 0.53
C MET A 204 -4.56 -8.62 -0.01
N GLU A 205 -5.77 -9.13 -0.25
CA GLU A 205 -6.98 -8.34 -0.53
C GLU A 205 -7.83 -8.28 0.74
N ASN A 206 -7.93 -7.09 1.33
CA ASN A 206 -8.36 -6.89 2.70
C ASN A 206 -7.57 -7.86 3.61
N GLY A 207 -8.26 -8.77 4.33
CA GLY A 207 -7.62 -9.79 5.17
C GLY A 207 -7.35 -11.14 4.52
N ASN A 208 -7.56 -11.28 3.22
CA ASN A 208 -7.44 -12.57 2.53
C ASN A 208 -6.20 -12.60 1.65
N VAL A 209 -5.39 -13.65 1.77
CA VAL A 209 -4.21 -13.84 0.92
C VAL A 209 -4.66 -14.14 -0.52
N LEU A 210 -4.10 -13.41 -1.48
CA LEU A 210 -4.18 -13.74 -2.89
C LEU A 210 -3.10 -14.78 -3.20
N ASN A 211 -3.52 -15.98 -3.59
CA ASN A 211 -2.61 -17.04 -3.99
C ASN A 211 -3.08 -17.64 -5.32
N PHE A 212 -2.17 -17.68 -6.29
CA PHE A 212 -2.39 -18.28 -7.60
C PHE A 212 -1.31 -19.32 -7.84
N LYS A 213 -1.73 -20.56 -8.11
CA LYS A 213 -0.84 -21.62 -8.56
C LYS A 213 -0.46 -21.44 -10.04
#